data_AF-A0A2N9XXR1-F1
#
_entry.id   AF-A0A2N9XXR1-F1
#
_cell.length_a   1.000
_cell.length_b   1.000
_cell.length_c   1.000
_cell.angle_alpha   90.00
_cell.angle_beta   90.00
_cell.angle_gamma   90.00
#
_symmetry.space_group_name_H-M   'P 1'
#
loop_
_entity.id
_entity.type
_entity.pdbx_description
1 polymer ?
#
loop_
_entity_poly.entity_id
_entity_poly.type
_entity_poly.pdbx_seq_one_letter_code
_entity_poly.pdbx_strand_id
1 'polypeptide(L)'
;MNIHSIKNIIYLPTSADAHPTRTIHKGSHRKYNIEIEKKMNNLLKIGQNNNWTQTEYKDALRELIRSERANLRSGKTILNKNSIRSKGC
;
A
#
# COMPACT_ATOMS: atom_id res chain seq x y z
N MET A 1 22.41 -3.31 -18.13
CA MET A 1 21.01 -3.51 -17.67
C MET A 1 21.06 -4.28 -16.35
N ASN A 2 20.53 -3.76 -15.23
CA ASN A 2 20.59 -4.46 -13.94
C ASN A 2 19.31 -5.27 -13.69
N ILE A 3 19.34 -6.57 -13.97
CA ILE A 3 18.22 -7.51 -13.80
C ILE A 3 17.80 -7.69 -12.32
N HIS A 4 18.65 -7.33 -11.37
CA HIS A 4 18.37 -7.39 -9.93
C HIS A 4 17.73 -6.11 -9.37
N SER A 5 17.57 -5.08 -10.20
CA SER A 5 16.88 -3.86 -9.79
C SER A 5 15.39 -4.12 -9.56
N ILE A 6 14.90 -3.81 -8.36
CA ILE A 6 13.47 -3.85 -8.02
C ILE A 6 12.60 -2.91 -8.86
N LYS A 7 13.21 -1.95 -9.57
CA LYS A 7 12.51 -1.05 -10.50
C LYS A 7 12.08 -1.77 -11.79
N ASN A 8 12.69 -2.92 -12.11
CA ASN A 8 12.38 -3.70 -13.30
C ASN A 8 11.30 -4.74 -12.99
N ILE A 9 10.05 -4.29 -12.93
CA ILE A 9 8.89 -5.07 -12.48
C ILE A 9 8.69 -6.35 -13.30
N ILE A 10 9.04 -6.34 -14.60
CA ILE A 10 8.96 -7.52 -15.49
C ILE A 10 9.88 -8.69 -15.08
N TYR A 11 10.94 -8.42 -14.30
CA TYR A 11 11.89 -9.43 -13.83
C TYR A 11 11.65 -9.83 -12.36
N LEU A 12 10.57 -9.33 -11.74
CA LEU A 12 10.18 -9.75 -10.40
C LEU A 12 9.48 -11.11 -10.49
N PRO A 13 9.88 -12.10 -9.67
CA PRO A 13 9.27 -13.42 -9.70
C PRO A 13 7.82 -13.37 -9.24
N THR A 14 6.98 -14.12 -9.94
CA THR A 14 5.54 -14.25 -9.65
C THR A 14 5.23 -15.43 -8.73
N SER A 15 6.19 -16.32 -8.48
CA SER A 15 6.09 -17.44 -7.53
C SER A 15 7.28 -17.48 -6.57
N ALA A 16 7.09 -18.10 -5.40
CA ALA A 16 8.17 -18.36 -4.45
C ALA A 16 9.22 -19.33 -5.01
N ASP A 17 8.78 -20.25 -5.86
CA ASP A 17 9.63 -21.29 -6.46
C ASP A 17 10.66 -20.69 -7.43
N ALA A 18 10.35 -19.54 -8.04
CA ALA A 18 11.27 -18.84 -8.92
C ALA A 18 12.42 -18.13 -8.16
N HIS A 19 12.23 -17.77 -6.87
CA HIS A 19 13.29 -17.22 -6.04
C HIS A 19 12.91 -17.17 -4.54
N PRO A 20 13.73 -17.72 -3.62
CA PRO A 20 13.38 -17.82 -2.20
C PRO A 20 13.22 -16.45 -1.50
N THR A 21 14.02 -15.44 -1.88
CA THR A 21 14.12 -14.15 -1.17
C THR A 21 13.55 -12.93 -1.89
N ARG A 22 13.05 -13.05 -3.14
CA ARG A 22 12.51 -11.89 -3.88
C ARG A 22 11.05 -11.62 -3.49
N THR A 23 10.62 -10.35 -3.56
CA THR A 23 9.22 -9.94 -3.38
C THR A 23 8.32 -10.58 -4.43
N ILE A 24 7.34 -11.37 -3.98
CA ILE A 24 6.35 -12.04 -4.83
C ILE A 24 5.08 -11.18 -4.94
N HIS A 25 4.78 -10.62 -6.10
CA HIS A 25 3.55 -9.86 -6.33
C HIS A 25 2.44 -10.79 -6.83
N LYS A 26 1.90 -11.62 -5.93
CA LYS A 26 0.83 -12.56 -6.29
C LYS A 26 -0.37 -12.42 -5.35
N GLY A 27 -1.54 -12.16 -5.95
CA GLY A 27 -2.82 -12.14 -5.27
C GLY A 27 -3.23 -10.79 -4.68
N SER A 28 -4.50 -10.72 -4.28
CA SER A 28 -5.10 -9.53 -3.68
C SER A 28 -4.67 -9.35 -2.22
N HIS A 29 -4.39 -8.12 -1.80
CA HIS A 29 -4.13 -7.77 -0.40
C HIS A 29 -5.44 -7.57 0.37
N ARG A 30 -6.29 -8.61 0.44
CA ARG A 30 -7.66 -8.53 0.97
C ARG A 30 -7.76 -7.81 2.33
N LYS A 31 -6.88 -8.14 3.27
CA LYS A 31 -6.85 -7.47 4.59
C LYS A 31 -6.60 -5.97 4.45
N TYR A 32 -5.59 -5.58 3.67
CA TYR A 32 -5.29 -4.18 3.41
C TYR A 32 -6.47 -3.46 2.73
N ASN A 33 -7.11 -4.09 1.75
CA ASN A 33 -8.27 -3.51 1.06
C ASN A 33 -9.43 -3.23 2.01
N ILE A 34 -9.76 -4.19 2.90
CA ILE A 34 -10.79 -4.02 3.93
C ILE A 34 -10.46 -2.85 4.87
N GLU A 35 -9.19 -2.71 5.27
CA GLU A 35 -8.76 -1.61 6.14
C GLU A 35 -8.84 -0.24 5.43
N ILE A 36 -8.50 -0.17 4.14
CA ILE A 36 -8.67 1.07 3.34
C ILE A 36 -10.15 1.43 3.20
N GLU A 37 -11.00 0.44 2.93
CA GLU A 37 -12.45 0.65 2.84
C GLU A 37 -13.02 1.23 4.15
N LYS A 38 -12.64 0.67 5.30
CA LYS A 38 -13.03 1.21 6.62
C LYS A 38 -12.58 2.66 6.81
N LYS A 39 -11.34 2.99 6.42
CA LYS A 39 -10.82 4.36 6.53
C LYS A 39 -11.60 5.33 5.64
N MET A 40 -11.93 4.92 4.41
CA MET A 40 -12.75 5.74 3.51
C MET A 40 -14.18 5.92 4.02
N ASN A 41 -14.81 4.86 4.55
CA ASN A 41 -16.13 4.94 5.17
C ASN A 41 -16.13 5.87 6.39
N ASN A 42 -15.04 5.88 7.17
CA ASN A 42 -14.89 6.80 8.29
C ASN A 42 -14.77 8.26 7.82
N LEU A 43 -13.98 8.52 6.77
CA LEU A 43 -13.91 9.85 6.17
C LEU A 43 -15.28 10.34 5.67
N LEU A 44 -16.07 9.45 5.06
CA LEU A 44 -17.42 9.77 4.63
C LEU A 44 -18.31 10.18 5.81
N LYS A 45 -18.31 9.41 6.90
CA LYS A 45 -19.09 9.72 8.11
C LYS A 45 -18.67 11.04 8.75
N ILE A 46 -17.36 11.27 8.87
CA ILE A 46 -16.82 12.52 9.43
C ILE A 46 -17.22 13.70 8.54
N GLY A 47 -17.10 13.57 7.22
CA GLY A 47 -17.48 14.63 6.30
C GLY A 47 -18.97 14.93 6.30
N GLN A 48 -19.82 13.92 6.42
CA GLN A 48 -21.28 14.10 6.54
C GLN A 48 -21.63 14.84 7.83
N ASN A 49 -21.04 14.45 8.96
CA ASN A 49 -21.30 15.09 10.25
C ASN A 49 -20.80 16.56 10.30
N ASN A 50 -19.77 16.88 9.54
CA ASN A 50 -19.17 18.22 9.50
C ASN A 50 -19.61 19.05 8.28
N ASN A 51 -20.56 18.56 7.47
CA ASN A 51 -21.01 19.21 6.23
C ASN A 51 -19.88 19.59 5.27
N TRP A 52 -18.92 18.68 5.08
CA TRP A 52 -17.78 18.93 4.19
C TRP A 52 -18.20 19.26 2.77
N THR A 53 -17.53 20.24 2.21
CA THR A 53 -17.49 20.56 0.80
C THR A 53 -16.73 19.49 0.01
N GLN A 54 -16.91 19.46 -1.31
CA GLN A 54 -16.17 18.56 -2.19
C GLN A 54 -14.64 18.73 -2.06
N THR A 55 -14.17 19.95 -1.80
CA THR A 55 -12.75 20.24 -1.60
C THR A 55 -12.22 19.58 -0.33
N GLU A 56 -12.95 19.66 0.77
CA GLU A 56 -12.55 19.03 2.04
C GLU A 56 -12.51 17.50 1.94
N TYR A 57 -13.49 16.88 1.27
CA TYR A 57 -13.43 15.45 0.96
C TYR A 57 -12.19 15.08 0.15
N LYS A 58 -11.87 15.88 -0.87
CA LYS A 58 -10.72 15.65 -1.75
C LYS A 58 -9.40 15.76 -1.00
N ASP A 59 -9.28 16.73 -0.10
CA ASP A 59 -8.07 16.94 0.68
C ASP A 59 -7.89 15.87 1.77
N ALA A 60 -8.97 15.47 2.44
CA ALA A 60 -8.94 14.35 3.38
C ALA A 60 -8.56 13.02 2.70
N LEU A 61 -9.09 12.76 1.50
CA LEU A 61 -8.73 11.58 0.72
C LEU A 61 -7.25 11.60 0.30
N ARG A 62 -6.73 12.77 -0.12
CA ARG A 62 -5.31 12.93 -0.45
C ARG A 62 -4.41 12.68 0.75
N GLU A 63 -4.83 13.12 1.93
CA GLU A 63 -4.08 12.87 3.16
C GLU A 63 -4.04 11.37 3.51
N LEU A 64 -5.16 10.68 3.36
CA LEU A 64 -5.22 9.22 3.49
C LEU A 64 -4.25 8.55 2.50
N ILE A 65 -4.27 8.93 1.22
CA ILE A 65 -3.36 8.37 0.21
C ILE A 65 -1.89 8.64 0.58
N ARG A 66 -1.58 9.86 1.05
CA ARG A 66 -0.23 10.27 1.43
C ARG A 66 0.29 9.45 2.62
N SER A 67 -0.52 9.31 3.66
CA SER A 67 -0.18 8.53 4.85
C SER A 67 0.00 7.05 4.55
N GLU A 68 -0.88 6.44 3.75
CA GLU A 68 -0.73 5.03 3.34
C GLU A 68 0.55 4.81 2.52
N ARG A 69 0.87 5.72 1.59
CA ARG A 69 2.14 5.68 0.85
C ARG A 69 3.35 5.80 1.77
N ALA A 70 3.30 6.65 2.80
CA ALA A 70 4.36 6.78 3.78
C ALA A 70 4.53 5.50 4.61
N ASN A 71 3.43 4.86 5.02
CA ASN A 71 3.44 3.59 5.75
C ASN A 71 4.03 2.45 4.92
N LEU A 72 3.69 2.38 3.63
CA LEU A 72 4.28 1.41 2.70
C LEU A 72 5.78 1.67 2.48
N ARG A 73 6.18 2.94 2.39
CA ARG A 73 7.59 3.32 2.16
C ARG A 73 8.47 3.00 3.36
N SER A 74 7.98 3.29 4.56
CA SER A 74 8.66 3.03 5.85
C SER A 74 8.64 1.56 6.26
N GLY A 75 7.84 0.71 5.61
CA GLY A 75 7.70 -0.69 6.00
C GLY A 75 6.75 -0.90 7.19
N LYS A 76 6.07 0.15 7.69
CA LYS A 76 4.99 0.02 8.68
C LYS A 76 3.83 -0.82 8.14
N THR A 77 3.50 -0.66 6.86
CA THR A 77 2.56 -1.52 6.14
C THR A 77 3.34 -2.45 5.22
N ILE A 78 3.22 -3.75 5.43
CA ILE A 78 3.86 -4.77 4.61
C ILE A 78 2.78 -5.54 3.86
N LEU A 79 2.77 -5.40 2.53
CA LEU A 79 1.85 -6.12 1.66
C LEU A 79 2.42 -7.47 1.18
N ASN A 80 3.72 -7.68 1.36
CA ASN A 80 4.44 -8.84 0.83
C ASN A 80 5.38 -9.43 1.87
N LYS A 81 5.32 -10.76 2.08
CA LYS A 81 6.18 -11.47 3.03
C LYS A 81 7.69 -11.23 2.81
N ASN A 82 8.10 -11.05 1.56
CA ASN A 82 9.50 -10.84 1.18
C ASN A 82 9.83 -9.35 0.98
N SER A 83 9.00 -8.44 1.49
CA SER A 83 9.25 -7.01 1.39
C SER A 83 10.57 -6.65 2.08
N ILE A 84 11.54 -6.21 1.28
CA ILE A 84 12.85 -5.73 1.74
C ILE A 84 12.75 -4.48 2.63
N ARG A 85 11.58 -3.82 2.65
CA ARG A 85 11.31 -2.66 3.51
C ARG A 85 11.06 -3.05 4.97
N SER A 86 10.87 -4.34 5.27
CA SER A 86 10.71 -4.85 6.65
C SER A 86 12.04 -5.12 7.35
N LYS A 87 13.13 -5.29 6.60
CA LYS A 87 14.47 -5.46 7.14
C LYS A 87 15.08 -4.07 7.35
N GLY A 88 14.72 -3.44 8.46
CA GLY A 88 15.61 -2.47 9.07
C GLY A 88 16.91 -3.19 9.44
N CYS A 89 18.05 -2.60 9.08
CA CYS A 89 19.30 -2.90 9.77
C CYS A 89 19.19 -2.49 11.24
#